data_AF-A0A090GT32-F1
#
_entry.id   AF-A0A090GT32-F1
#
_cell.length_a   1.000
_cell.length_b   1.000
_cell.length_c   1.000
_cell.angle_alpha   90.00
_cell.angle_beta   90.00
_cell.angle_gamma   90.00
#
_symmetry.space_group_name_H-M   'P 1'
#
loop_
_entity.id
_entity.type
_entity.pdbx_description
1 polymer ?
#
loop_
_entity_poly.entity_id
_entity_poly.type
_entity_poly.pdbx_seq_one_letter_code
_entity_poly.pdbx_strand_id
1 'polypeptide(L)'
;MDGKNLVRIVAAVFVAAVTATALEMSRKDDKAVGEGSLTAAGSLPDPLRDGLRRCQILGEAALREEGCTRLWAEQRERFLGLEKSPRDSTIGPAASRSPDPALHEVR
;
A
#
# COMPACT_ATOMS: atom_id res chain seq x y z
N MET A 1 -17.21 -1.77 -38.03
CA MET A 1 -16.60 -2.30 -36.79
C MET A 1 -15.42 -3.17 -37.19
N ASP A 2 -14.21 -2.83 -36.73
CA ASP A 2 -13.01 -3.61 -37.02
C ASP A 2 -13.09 -4.99 -36.37
N GLY A 3 -13.22 -6.04 -37.18
CA GLY A 3 -13.22 -7.43 -36.70
C GLY A 3 -11.99 -7.78 -35.86
N LYS A 4 -10.87 -7.07 -36.07
CA LYS A 4 -9.65 -7.21 -35.26
C LYS A 4 -9.80 -6.72 -33.82
N ASN A 5 -10.61 -5.69 -33.57
CA ASN A 5 -10.90 -5.23 -32.21
C ASN A 5 -11.88 -6.17 -31.50
N LEU A 6 -12.84 -6.74 -32.23
CA LEU A 6 -13.75 -7.76 -31.70
C LEU A 6 -12.99 -9.03 -31.26
N VAL A 7 -12.06 -9.50 -32.10
CA VAL A 7 -11.21 -10.66 -31.77
C VAL A 7 -10.38 -10.42 -30.51
N ARG A 8 -9.82 -9.22 -30.33
CA ARG A 8 -9.05 -8.88 -29.12
C ARG A 8 -9.92 -8.85 -27.86
N ILE A 9 -11.14 -8.31 -27.96
CA ILE A 9 -12.07 -8.26 -26.82
C ILE A 9 -12.47 -9.69 -26.42
N VAL A 10 -12.84 -10.54 -27.38
CA VAL A 10 -13.21 -11.93 -27.12
C VAL A 10 -12.03 -12.71 -26.51
N ALA A 11 -10.81 -12.52 -27.04
CA ALA A 11 -9.61 -13.15 -26.49
C ALA A 11 -9.33 -12.70 -25.05
N ALA A 12 -9.45 -11.41 -24.74
CA ALA A 12 -9.24 -10.89 -23.38
C ALA A 12 -10.27 -11.44 -22.38
N VAL A 13 -11.55 -11.53 -22.78
CA VAL A 13 -12.60 -12.11 -21.94
C VAL A 13 -12.36 -13.60 -21.69
N PHE A 14 -11.91 -14.34 -22.71
CA PHE A 14 -11.61 -15.78 -22.56
C PHE A 14 -10.43 -16.02 -21.60
N VAL A 15 -9.35 -15.24 -21.72
CA VAL A 15 -8.21 -15.29 -20.80
C VAL A 15 -8.64 -14.97 -19.37
N ALA A 16 -9.47 -13.94 -19.17
CA ALA A 16 -10.00 -13.59 -17.86
C ALA A 16 -10.87 -14.71 -17.27
N ALA A 17 -11.73 -15.34 -18.08
CA ALA A 17 -12.59 -16.44 -17.65
C ALA A 17 -11.80 -17.71 -17.26
N VAL A 18 -10.77 -18.07 -18.04
CA VAL A 18 -9.87 -19.20 -17.74
C VAL A 18 -9.07 -18.94 -16.46
N THR A 19 -8.67 -17.69 -16.22
CA THR A 19 -7.96 -17.31 -15.00
C THR A 19 -8.87 -17.38 -13.77
N ALA A 20 -10.15 -17.03 -13.91
CA ALA A 20 -11.14 -17.11 -12.83
C ALA A 20 -11.39 -18.55 -12.36
N THR A 21 -11.43 -19.53 -13.26
CA THR A 21 -11.59 -20.95 -12.90
C THR A 21 -10.33 -21.56 -12.30
N ALA A 22 -9.14 -21.17 -12.76
CA ALA A 22 -7.88 -21.57 -12.14
C ALA A 22 -7.76 -21.05 -10.69
N LEU A 23 -8.27 -19.85 -10.41
CA LEU A 23 -8.32 -19.26 -9.07
C LEU A 23 -9.28 -19.99 -8.11
N GLU A 24 -10.36 -20.62 -8.59
CA GLU A 24 -11.21 -21.45 -7.73
C GLU A 24 -10.51 -22.73 -7.28
N MET A 25 -9.69 -23.35 -8.15
CA MET A 25 -8.87 -24.49 -7.76
C MET A 25 -7.76 -24.08 -6.79
N SER A 26 -7.07 -22.96 -7.06
CA SER A 26 -6.05 -22.42 -6.14
C SER A 26 -6.65 -22.02 -4.79
N ARG A 27 -7.88 -21.49 -4.74
CA ARG A 27 -8.57 -21.14 -3.48
C ARG A 27 -8.83 -22.33 -2.57
N LYS A 28 -8.92 -23.55 -3.11
CA LYS A 28 -9.17 -24.74 -2.30
C LYS A 28 -7.91 -25.23 -1.58
N ASP A 29 -6.74 -24.98 -2.16
CA ASP A 29 -5.44 -25.12 -1.50
C ASP A 29 -5.07 -23.90 -0.63
N ASP A 30 -5.43 -22.68 -1.04
CA ASP A 30 -5.19 -21.44 -0.29
C ASP A 30 -6.15 -21.24 0.90
N LYS A 31 -7.30 -21.92 0.94
CA LYS A 31 -8.19 -21.88 2.11
C LYS A 31 -7.53 -22.48 3.37
N ALA A 32 -6.40 -23.17 3.23
CA ALA A 32 -5.58 -23.65 4.34
C ALA A 32 -4.44 -22.69 4.75
N VAL A 33 -4.04 -21.71 3.92
CA VAL A 33 -2.82 -20.89 4.17
C VAL A 33 -3.01 -19.38 3.91
N GLY A 34 -4.16 -18.94 3.40
CA GLY A 34 -4.39 -17.57 2.97
C GLY A 34 -5.54 -16.86 3.68
N GLU A 35 -6.05 -17.40 4.80
CA GLU A 35 -6.73 -16.54 5.76
C GLU A 35 -5.64 -15.72 6.43
N GLY A 36 -5.16 -14.72 5.69
CA GLY A 36 -4.45 -13.58 6.23
C GLY A 36 -5.38 -13.00 7.28
N SER A 37 -5.24 -13.53 8.49
CA SER A 37 -5.23 -12.75 9.71
C SER A 37 -4.33 -11.57 9.37
N LEU A 38 -4.94 -10.53 8.78
CA LEU A 38 -4.63 -9.17 9.11
C LEU A 38 -4.75 -9.20 10.61
N THR A 39 -3.64 -9.51 11.26
CA THR A 39 -3.47 -9.39 12.68
C THR A 39 -4.05 -8.02 12.95
N ALA A 40 -5.25 -8.00 13.53
CA ALA A 40 -5.76 -6.84 14.20
C ALA A 40 -4.78 -6.69 15.36
N ALA A 41 -3.60 -6.15 15.03
CA ALA A 41 -2.58 -5.80 15.98
C ALA A 41 -3.34 -4.85 16.88
N GLY A 42 -3.66 -5.36 18.07
CA GLY A 42 -4.51 -4.71 19.04
C GLY A 42 -4.03 -3.28 19.15
N SER A 43 -4.81 -2.36 18.61
CA SER A 43 -4.53 -0.96 18.69
C SER A 43 -5.79 -0.37 19.27
N LEU A 44 -5.59 0.38 20.35
CA LEU A 44 -6.54 1.30 20.95
C LEU A 44 -7.52 1.87 19.91
N PRO A 45 -8.75 2.26 20.33
CA PRO A 45 -9.68 2.98 19.46
C PRO A 45 -8.91 4.08 18.70
N ASP A 46 -8.67 3.83 17.42
CA ASP A 46 -7.85 4.65 16.57
C ASP A 46 -8.82 5.62 15.89
N PRO A 47 -8.88 6.89 16.34
CA PRO A 47 -9.86 7.85 15.82
C PRO A 47 -9.76 8.02 14.30
N LEU A 48 -8.58 7.75 13.74
CA LEU A 48 -8.32 7.70 12.30
C LEU A 48 -9.17 6.62 11.60
N ARG A 49 -9.29 5.42 12.19
CA ARG A 49 -10.09 4.31 11.64
C ARG A 49 -11.58 4.64 11.60
N ASP A 50 -12.11 5.32 12.62
CA ASP A 50 -13.51 5.76 12.66
C ASP A 50 -13.79 6.89 11.65
N GLY A 51 -12.84 7.80 11.46
CA GLY A 51 -12.88 8.81 10.41
C GLY A 51 -12.91 8.18 9.01
N LEU A 52 -11.99 7.24 8.76
CA LEU A 52 -11.92 6.51 7.49
C LEU A 52 -13.19 5.71 7.20
N ARG A 53 -13.79 5.07 8.20
CA ARG A 53 -15.07 4.33 8.03
C ARG A 53 -16.20 5.26 7.60
N ARG A 54 -16.31 6.45 8.20
CA ARG A 54 -17.31 7.46 7.77
C ARG A 54 -17.09 7.88 6.33
N CYS A 55 -15.85 8.16 5.94
CA CYS A 55 -15.51 8.51 4.56
C CYS A 55 -15.80 7.39 3.56
N GLN A 56 -15.61 6.12 3.96
CA GLN A 56 -15.97 4.97 3.11
C GLN A 56 -17.50 4.85 2.91
N ILE A 57 -18.29 5.10 3.95
CA ILE A 57 -19.77 5.07 3.85
C ILE A 57 -20.28 6.15 2.88
N LEU A 58 -19.60 7.31 2.82
CA LEU A 58 -19.91 8.38 1.88
C LEU A 58 -19.58 8.03 0.41
N GLY A 59 -18.66 7.09 0.17
CA GLY A 59 -18.30 6.65 -1.17
C GLY A 59 -17.73 7.78 -2.04
N GLU A 60 -18.28 7.96 -3.25
CA GLU A 60 -17.80 8.98 -4.19
C GLU A 60 -17.93 10.41 -3.62
N ALA A 61 -18.93 10.68 -2.78
CA ALA A 61 -19.14 11.99 -2.17
C ALA A 61 -17.94 12.41 -1.31
N ALA A 62 -17.22 11.46 -0.70
CA ALA A 62 -16.02 11.74 0.08
C ALA A 62 -14.87 12.34 -0.75
N LEU A 63 -14.88 12.19 -2.08
CA LEU A 63 -13.86 12.79 -2.96
C LEU A 63 -13.96 14.33 -3.00
N ARG A 64 -15.11 14.88 -2.62
CA ARG A 64 -15.36 16.34 -2.56
C ARG A 64 -15.12 16.92 -1.17
N GLU A 65 -14.93 16.07 -0.17
CA GLU A 65 -14.76 16.46 1.22
C GLU A 65 -13.27 16.54 1.58
N GLU A 66 -12.79 17.74 1.88
CA GLU A 66 -11.39 17.98 2.27
C GLU A 66 -10.99 17.17 3.52
N GLY A 67 -11.94 16.95 4.44
CA GLY A 67 -11.71 16.12 5.62
C GLY A 67 -11.40 14.67 5.27
N CYS A 68 -12.06 14.12 4.25
CA CYS A 68 -11.87 12.73 3.84
C CYS A 68 -10.59 12.53 3.04
N THR A 69 -10.24 13.47 2.15
CA THR A 69 -8.97 13.40 1.40
C THR A 69 -7.77 13.44 2.34
N ARG A 70 -7.82 14.27 3.40
CA ARG A 70 -6.79 14.32 4.44
C ARG A 70 -6.65 13.00 5.21
N LEU A 71 -7.77 12.40 5.65
CA LEU A 71 -7.73 11.14 6.41
C LEU A 71 -7.12 9.99 5.59
N TRP A 72 -7.38 9.93 4.27
CA TRP A 72 -6.74 8.94 3.40
C TRP A 72 -5.24 9.19 3.20
N ALA A 73 -4.82 10.45 3.07
CA ALA A 73 -3.41 10.79 2.99
C ALA A 73 -2.66 10.34 4.27
N GLU A 74 -3.21 10.66 5.44
CA GLU A 74 -2.65 10.27 6.74
C GLU A 74 -2.58 8.75 6.92
N GLN A 75 -3.63 8.02 6.53
CA GLN A 75 -3.61 6.55 6.52
C GLN A 75 -2.48 6.01 5.65
N ARG A 76 -2.35 6.54 4.43
CA ARG A 76 -1.35 6.10 3.47
C ARG A 76 0.06 6.38 3.98
N GLU A 77 0.30 7.56 4.55
CA GLU A 77 1.59 7.91 5.17
C GLU A 77 1.94 6.96 6.30
N ARG A 78 0.98 6.64 7.18
CA ARG A 78 1.17 5.65 8.25
C ARG A 78 1.45 4.24 7.73
N PHE A 79 0.75 3.81 6.67
CA PHE A 79 1.01 2.52 6.03
C PHE A 79 2.39 2.44 5.40
N LEU A 80 2.83 3.54 4.79
CA LEU A 80 4.16 3.67 4.20
C LEU A 80 5.27 3.88 5.25
N GLY A 81 4.91 3.99 6.53
CA GLY A 81 5.87 4.29 7.61
C GLY A 81 6.49 5.70 7.50
N LEU A 82 5.82 6.60 6.77
CA LEU A 82 6.25 7.99 6.56
C LEU A 82 5.84 8.90 7.74
N GLU A 83 4.95 8.44 8.61
CA GLU A 83 4.61 9.07 9.89
C GLU A 83 5.82 9.00 10.84
N LYS A 84 6.82 9.84 10.54
CA LYS A 84 7.97 10.05 11.40
C LYS A 84 7.48 10.90 12.56
N SER A 85 7.19 10.24 13.68
CA SER A 85 6.93 10.91 14.95
C SER A 85 7.99 12.01 15.17
N PRO A 86 7.62 13.24 15.54
CA PRO A 86 8.58 14.33 15.79
C PRO A 86 9.67 14.00 16.81
N ARG A 87 9.54 12.89 17.55
CA ARG A 87 10.53 12.42 18.54
C ARG A 87 11.74 11.69 17.92
N ASP A 88 11.66 11.23 16.67
CA ASP A 88 12.69 10.35 16.10
C ASP A 88 13.69 11.07 15.17
N SER A 89 13.55 12.38 15.00
CA SER A 89 14.51 13.20 14.24
C SER A 89 15.73 13.66 15.06
N THR A 90 15.90 13.19 16.31
CA THR A 90 17.10 13.47 17.12
C THR A 90 18.27 12.54 16.83
N ILE A 91 18.09 11.47 16.04
CA ILE A 91 19.23 10.66 15.57
C ILE A 91 19.65 11.18 14.20
N GLY A 92 20.45 12.24 14.20
CA GLY A 92 21.12 12.73 13.00
C GLY A 92 22.06 11.66 12.41
N PRO A 93 22.21 11.54 11.09
CA PRO A 93 23.19 10.64 10.50
C PRO A 93 24.59 11.25 10.65
N ALA A 94 25.20 11.09 11.82
CA ALA A 94 26.64 11.21 12.00
C ALA A 94 27.32 9.95 11.43
N ALA A 95 27.20 9.72 10.11
CA ALA A 95 27.91 8.65 9.42
C ALA A 95 28.07 8.98 7.93
N SER A 96 28.67 10.13 7.65
CA SER A 96 29.34 10.40 6.38
C SER A 96 30.48 11.38 6.62
N ARG A 97 31.37 11.03 7.55
CA ARG A 97 32.74 11.57 7.56
C ARG A 97 33.64 10.43 7.08
N SER A 98 33.68 10.27 5.76
CA SER A 98 34.65 9.44 5.07
C SER A 98 36.04 9.91 5.46
N PRO A 99 36.91 9.06 6.07
CA PRO A 99 38.31 9.40 6.23
C PRO A 99 38.97 9.31 4.86
N ASP A 100 39.41 10.45 4.34
CA ASP A 100 40.26 10.57 3.15
C ASP A 100 41.65 9.95 3.45
N PRO A 101 42.10 8.88 2.76
CA PRO A 101 43.42 8.32 2.97
C PRO A 101 44.37 8.79 1.86
N ALA A 102 44.80 10.05 1.88
CA ALA A 102 45.88 10.50 0.99
C ALA A 102 46.69 11.71 1.49
N LEU A 103 46.86 11.88 2.81
CA LEU A 103 47.92 12.74 3.34
C LEU A 103 48.84 11.95 4.27
N HIS A 104 49.78 11.21 3.66
CA HIS A 104 51.09 11.05 4.27
C HIS A 104 52.15 10.80 3.19
N GLU A 105 52.64 11.90 2.62
CA GLU A 105 54.02 11.98 2.14
C GLU A 105 54.95 12.28 3.34
N VAL A 106 56.27 12.13 3.13
CA VAL A 106 57.42 12.43 4.03
C VAL A 106 57.89 11.30 4.95
N ARG A 107 58.76 10.43 4.44
CA ARG A 107 60.21 10.39 4.77
C ARG A 107 60.95 9.36 3.93
#